data_AF-A0A5D2W465-F1
#
_entry.id   AF-A0A5D2W465-F1
#
_cell.length_a   1.000
_cell.length_b   1.000
_cell.length_c   1.000
_cell.angle_alpha   90.00
_cell.angle_beta   90.00
_cell.angle_gamma   90.00
#
_symmetry.space_group_name_H-M   'P 1'
#
loop_
_entity.id
_entity.type
_entity.pdbx_description
1 polymer ?
#
loop_
_entity_poly.entity_id
_entity_poly.type
_entity_poly.pdbx_seq_one_letter_code
_entity_poly.pdbx_strand_id
1 'polypeptide(L)'
;VKGTLVLEHKDERDLGLHLLQFAEVVEEACTNLLPNVVCDYPNNLSEIFSKFYSSPECKVIGSDKETSRLLLCEATAVVMRKCFNLLGITPVYKI
;
A
#
# COMPACT_ATOMS: atom_id res chain seq x y z
N VAL A 1 -3.66 -15.20 -2.40
CA VAL A 1 -2.41 -15.96 -2.11
C VAL A 1 -2.44 -16.36 -0.64
N LYS A 2 -2.20 -17.62 -0.29
CA LYS A 2 -2.00 -18.04 1.12
C LYS A 2 -0.48 -18.21 1.32
N GLY A 3 0.09 -17.53 2.30
CA GLY A 3 1.53 -17.56 2.57
C GLY A 3 1.89 -16.73 3.80
N THR A 4 3.12 -16.88 4.27
CA THR A 4 3.65 -16.11 5.40
C THR A 4 4.19 -14.78 4.89
N LEU A 5 3.69 -13.67 5.47
CA LEU A 5 4.25 -12.35 5.24
C LEU A 5 5.51 -12.18 6.10
N VAL A 6 6.63 -11.88 5.45
CA VAL A 6 7.93 -11.64 6.08
C VAL A 6 8.40 -10.25 5.67
N LEU A 7 8.64 -9.38 6.65
CA LEU A 7 9.10 -8.00 6.48
C LEU A 7 10.48 -7.86 7.11
N GLU A 8 11.53 -8.01 6.32
CA GLU A 8 12.92 -7.91 6.81
C GLU A 8 13.56 -6.59 6.41
N HIS A 9 13.37 -6.20 5.16
CA HIS A 9 13.93 -4.95 4.66
C HIS A 9 13.21 -3.74 5.26
N LYS A 10 13.90 -2.61 5.36
CA LYS A 10 13.32 -1.38 5.87
C LYS A 10 12.13 -0.93 5.00
N ASP A 11 12.27 -0.99 3.68
CA ASP A 11 11.20 -0.57 2.76
C ASP A 11 9.96 -1.45 2.83
N GLU A 12 10.13 -2.77 3.07
CA GLU A 12 9.02 -3.71 3.30
C GLU A 12 8.24 -3.32 4.57
N ARG A 13 8.97 -2.97 5.64
CA ARG A 13 8.38 -2.54 6.91
C ARG A 13 7.71 -1.17 6.82
N ASP A 14 8.34 -0.21 6.15
CA ASP A 14 7.79 1.12 5.94
C ASP A 14 6.48 1.04 5.15
N LEU A 15 6.44 0.24 4.08
CA LEU A 15 5.22 -0.03 3.31
C LEU A 15 4.16 -0.73 4.17
N GLY A 16 4.53 -1.80 4.89
CA GLY A 16 3.61 -2.53 5.76
C GLY A 16 2.99 -1.64 6.85
N LEU A 17 3.79 -0.79 7.49
CA LEU A 17 3.33 0.16 8.49
C LEU A 17 2.37 1.19 7.88
N HIS A 18 2.72 1.74 6.72
CA HIS A 18 1.87 2.71 6.05
C HIS A 18 0.51 2.14 5.63
N LEU A 19 0.47 0.87 5.22
CA LEU A 19 -0.79 0.16 4.93
C LEU A 19 -1.68 0.02 6.17
N LEU A 20 -1.10 -0.23 7.35
CA LEU A 20 -1.85 -0.32 8.61
C LEU A 20 -2.42 1.04 9.04
N GLN A 21 -1.70 2.13 8.77
CA GLN A 21 -2.13 3.51 9.05
C GLN A 21 -3.38 3.93 8.27
N PHE A 22 -3.76 3.21 7.20
CA PHE A 22 -4.97 3.54 6.42
C PHE A 22 -6.23 3.65 7.29
N ALA A 23 -6.39 2.75 8.28
CA ALA A 23 -7.56 2.76 9.15
C ALA A 23 -7.63 4.05 9.99
N GLU A 24 -6.49 4.47 10.55
CA GLU A 24 -6.36 5.71 11.33
C GLU A 24 -6.64 6.94 10.46
N VAL A 25 -6.12 6.97 9.23
CA VAL A 25 -6.36 8.07 8.28
C VAL A 25 -7.84 8.22 7.92
N VAL A 26 -8.55 7.10 7.74
CA VAL A 26 -9.99 7.12 7.47
C VAL A 26 -10.77 7.61 8.70
N GLU A 27 -10.40 7.13 9.89
CA GLU A 27 -11.02 7.57 11.15
C GLU A 27 -10.79 9.07 11.39
N GLU A 28 -9.58 9.57 11.14
CA GLU A 28 -9.24 10.99 11.26
C GLU A 28 -10.07 11.84 10.29
N ALA A 29 -10.17 11.42 9.03
CA ALA A 29 -10.96 12.12 8.03
C ALA A 29 -12.44 12.21 8.42
N CYS A 30 -13.00 11.14 9.00
CA CYS A 30 -14.37 11.12 9.50
C CYS A 30 -14.54 12.00 10.75
N THR A 31 -13.60 11.95 11.69
CA THR A 31 -13.67 12.66 12.98
C THR A 31 -13.51 14.16 12.80
N ASN A 32 -12.56 14.58 11.96
CA ASN A 32 -12.23 15.99 11.75
C ASN A 32 -12.96 16.61 10.54
N LEU A 33 -13.74 15.82 9.81
CA LEU A 33 -14.41 16.23 8.57
C LEU A 33 -13.41 16.75 7.51
N LEU A 34 -12.26 16.08 7.40
CA LEU A 34 -11.14 16.45 6.50
C LEU A 34 -10.93 15.38 5.41
N PRO A 35 -11.74 15.39 4.33
CA PRO A 35 -11.64 14.38 3.26
C PRO A 35 -10.33 14.49 2.46
N ASN A 36 -9.64 15.64 2.51
CA ASN A 36 -8.36 15.84 1.82
C ASN A 36 -7.28 14.87 2.31
N VAL A 37 -7.31 14.47 3.60
CA VAL A 37 -6.31 13.54 4.14
C VAL A 37 -6.39 12.16 3.46
N VAL A 38 -7.60 11.73 3.08
CA VAL A 38 -7.81 10.49 2.31
C VAL A 38 -7.30 10.63 0.86
N CYS A 39 -7.26 11.87 0.32
CA CYS A 39 -6.71 12.16 -0.99
C CYS A 39 -5.17 12.20 -0.98
N ASP A 40 -4.57 12.67 0.11
CA ASP A 40 -3.12 12.73 0.27
C ASP A 40 -2.50 11.32 0.47
N TYR A 41 -3.25 10.42 1.12
CA TYR A 41 -2.83 9.06 1.39
C TYR A 41 -2.41 8.23 0.15
N PRO A 42 -3.21 8.10 -0.93
CA PRO A 42 -2.81 7.32 -2.11
C PRO A 42 -1.57 7.88 -2.81
N ASN A 43 -1.32 9.19 -2.74
CA ASN A 43 -0.09 9.78 -3.26
C ASN A 43 1.13 9.31 -2.45
N ASN A 44 1.06 9.42 -1.11
CA ASN A 44 2.15 8.95 -0.23
C ASN A 44 2.37 7.43 -0.35
N LEU A 45 1.28 6.65 -0.40
CA LEU A 45 1.35 5.20 -0.63
C LEU A 45 2.07 4.86 -1.94
N SER A 46 1.83 5.62 -3.00
CA SER A 46 2.49 5.43 -4.30
C SER A 46 4.00 5.71 -4.23
N GLU A 47 4.42 6.73 -3.48
CA GLU A 47 5.83 7.03 -3.27
C GLU A 47 6.55 5.95 -2.47
N ILE A 48 5.94 5.48 -1.37
CA ILE A 48 6.49 4.42 -0.52
C ILE A 48 6.57 3.11 -1.30
N PHE A 49 5.52 2.77 -2.06
CA PHE A 49 5.53 1.59 -2.92
C PHE A 49 6.60 1.68 -4.01
N SER A 50 6.79 2.85 -4.63
CA SER A 50 7.81 3.05 -5.66
C SER A 50 9.23 2.86 -5.12
N LYS A 51 9.49 3.31 -3.88
CA LYS A 51 10.76 3.06 -3.18
C LYS A 51 10.97 1.56 -2.92
N PHE A 52 9.96 0.89 -2.37
CA PHE A 52 9.98 -0.56 -2.18
C PHE A 52 10.26 -1.32 -3.48
N TYR A 53 9.55 -0.99 -4.56
CA TYR A 53 9.69 -1.70 -5.84
C TYR A 53 11.02 -1.43 -6.54
N SER A 54 11.59 -0.23 -6.37
CA SER A 54 12.87 0.16 -6.99
C SER A 54 14.09 -0.36 -6.22
N SER A 55 13.91 -0.78 -4.97
CA SER A 55 15.00 -1.26 -4.12
C SER A 55 15.53 -2.61 -4.64
N PRO A 56 16.84 -2.73 -4.97
CA PRO A 56 17.42 -3.96 -5.51
C PRO A 56 17.23 -5.16 -4.59
N GLU A 57 17.24 -4.92 -3.27
CA GLU A 57 17.08 -5.95 -2.23
C GLU A 57 15.63 -6.42 -2.10
N CYS A 58 14.66 -5.62 -2.57
CA CYS A 58 13.22 -5.87 -2.53
C CYS A 58 12.65 -6.40 -3.84
N LYS A 59 13.49 -6.93 -4.75
CA LYS A 59 13.02 -7.52 -6.02
C LYS A 59 11.90 -8.52 -5.78
N VAL A 60 10.73 -8.29 -6.39
CA VAL A 60 9.56 -9.15 -6.19
C VAL A 60 9.76 -10.49 -6.91
N ILE A 61 9.94 -10.44 -8.23
CA ILE A 61 10.00 -11.62 -9.11
C ILE A 61 11.38 -12.27 -9.07
N GLY A 62 11.42 -13.59 -8.89
CA GLY A 62 12.64 -14.39 -8.86
C GLY A 62 13.46 -14.20 -7.58
N SER A 63 12.83 -13.77 -6.49
CA SER A 63 13.44 -13.73 -5.15
C SER A 63 12.96 -14.89 -4.29
N ASP A 64 13.77 -15.30 -3.32
CA ASP A 64 13.38 -16.33 -2.34
C ASP A 64 12.13 -15.93 -1.52
N LYS A 65 11.85 -14.61 -1.47
CA LYS A 65 10.71 -14.01 -0.77
C LYS A 65 9.59 -13.56 -1.69
N GLU A 66 9.55 -14.06 -2.93
CA GLU A 66 8.57 -13.66 -3.94
C GLU A 66 7.13 -13.74 -3.41
N THR A 67 6.77 -14.82 -2.73
CA THR A 67 5.41 -15.00 -2.17
C THR A 67 5.07 -13.91 -1.14
N SER A 68 6.01 -13.56 -0.26
CA SER A 68 5.81 -12.51 0.75
C SER A 68 5.64 -11.14 0.08
N ARG A 69 6.49 -10.83 -0.89
CA ARG A 69 6.47 -9.54 -1.60
C ARG A 69 5.23 -9.39 -2.49
N LEU A 70 4.77 -10.47 -3.12
CA LEU A 70 3.51 -10.49 -3.84
C LEU A 70 2.30 -10.26 -2.92
N LEU A 71 2.32 -10.81 -1.70
CA LEU A 71 1.29 -10.52 -0.69
C LEU A 71 1.29 -9.03 -0.33
N LEU A 72 2.46 -8.42 -0.19
CA LEU A 72 2.58 -6.99 0.09
C LEU A 72 2.05 -6.13 -1.08
N CYS A 73 2.38 -6.49 -2.32
CA CYS A 73 1.82 -5.86 -3.52
C CYS A 73 0.29 -5.97 -3.58
N GLU A 74 -0.28 -7.15 -3.28
CA GLU A 74 -1.73 -7.33 -3.25
C GLU A 74 -2.37 -6.47 -2.15
N ALA A 75 -1.76 -6.42 -0.96
CA ALA A 75 -2.23 -5.57 0.14
C ALA A 75 -2.23 -4.09 -0.26
N THR A 76 -1.17 -3.61 -0.91
CA THR A 76 -1.11 -2.26 -1.48
C THR A 76 -2.23 -2.02 -2.49
N ALA A 77 -2.46 -2.95 -3.41
CA ALA A 77 -3.53 -2.83 -4.40
C ALA A 77 -4.93 -2.79 -3.75
N VAL A 78 -5.17 -3.61 -2.72
CA VAL A 78 -6.42 -3.61 -1.96
C VAL A 78 -6.66 -2.26 -1.29
N VAL A 79 -5.66 -1.72 -0.58
CA VAL A 79 -5.78 -0.43 0.12
C VAL A 79 -5.98 0.70 -0.88
N MET A 80 -5.19 0.74 -1.97
CA MET A 80 -5.34 1.74 -3.02
C MET A 80 -6.76 1.75 -3.62
N ARG A 81 -7.33 0.56 -3.89
CA ARG A 81 -8.73 0.44 -4.34
C ARG A 81 -9.72 0.97 -3.32
N LYS A 82 -9.48 0.75 -2.03
CA LYS A 82 -10.34 1.28 -0.95
C LYS A 82 -10.28 2.82 -0.90
N CYS A 83 -9.10 3.42 -1.02
CA CYS A 83 -8.94 4.87 -1.14
C CYS A 83 -9.75 5.43 -2.32
N PHE A 84 -9.59 4.85 -3.51
CA PHE A 84 -10.33 5.32 -4.69
C PHE A 84 -11.85 5.18 -4.54
N ASN A 85 -12.33 4.08 -3.98
CA ASN A 85 -13.75 3.92 -3.69
C ASN A 85 -14.28 4.97 -2.70
N LEU A 86 -13.51 5.32 -1.66
CA LEU A 86 -13.89 6.38 -0.72
C LEU A 86 -13.93 7.76 -1.39
N LEU A 87 -13.05 8.01 -2.36
CA LEU A 87 -13.00 9.25 -3.14
C LEU A 87 -14.00 9.28 -4.31
N GLY A 88 -14.77 8.21 -4.53
CA GLY A 88 -15.70 8.09 -5.67
C GLY A 88 -15.03 7.90 -7.03
N ILE A 89 -13.76 7.48 -7.05
CA ILE A 89 -12.97 7.25 -8.26
C ILE A 89 -13.05 5.77 -8.62
N THR A 90 -13.35 5.44 -9.88
CA THR A 90 -13.31 4.06 -10.37
C THR A 90 -11.88 3.72 -10.85
N PRO A 91 -11.17 2.79 -10.21
CA PRO A 91 -9.82 2.41 -10.63
C PRO A 91 -9.82 1.69 -11.98
N VAL A 92 -8.83 2.00 -12.81
CA VAL A 92 -8.57 1.33 -14.09
C VAL A 92 -7.48 0.28 -13.88
N TYR A 93 -7.70 -0.94 -14.36
CA TYR A 93 -6.77 -2.07 -14.16
C TYR A 93 -5.79 -2.28 -15.33
N LYS A 94 -6.08 -1.70 -16.49
CA LYS A 94 -5.25 -1.72 -17.70
C LYS A 94 -5.43 -0.39 -18.43
N ILE A 95 -4.32 0.27 -18.74
CA ILE A 95 -4.28 1.49 -19.54
C ILE A 95 -4.31 1.09 -21.02
#